data_AF-A0AB35MKI1-F1
#
_entry.id   AF-A0AB35MKI1-F1
#
_cell.length_a   1.000
_cell.length_b   1.000
_cell.length_c   1.000
_cell.angle_alpha   90.00
_cell.angle_beta   90.00
_cell.angle_gamma   90.00
#
_symmetry.space_group_name_H-M   'P 1'
#
loop_
_entity.id
_entity.type
_entity.pdbx_description
1 polymer ?
#
loop_
_entity_poly.entity_id
_entity_poly.type
_entity_poly.pdbx_seq_one_letter_code
_entity_poly.pdbx_strand_id
1 'polypeptide(L)'
;MAAPLTDAQVVELRESYAAGARQVDLAARFGISQTAVSAIVSGRTRAAAGGPVKESAPRARRARSSAPGPDPAGASSRRTRLTPARVDAIRARVAAGEPRAAVAEAEGVSIHTVHSIMSGRRSGSAGSGSLTDAQVTELRAAAEAGAGQAELAVRFGISQQAVSAILRGLSHRDGQY
;
A
#
# COMPACT_ATOMS: atom_id res chain seq x y z
N MET A 1 34.63 -8.68 -3.82
CA MET A 1 33.47 -9.30 -4.49
C MET A 1 33.21 -10.64 -3.81
N ALA A 2 32.04 -10.83 -3.20
CA ALA A 2 31.68 -12.12 -2.61
C ALA A 2 31.43 -13.12 -3.76
N ALA A 3 32.07 -14.28 -3.71
CA ALA A 3 31.90 -15.33 -4.70
C ALA A 3 30.43 -15.79 -4.75
N PRO A 4 29.89 -16.15 -5.94
CA PRO A 4 28.54 -16.66 -6.05
C PRO A 4 28.40 -17.97 -5.25
N LEU A 5 27.28 -18.12 -4.53
CA LEU A 5 26.93 -19.35 -3.84
C LEU A 5 26.94 -20.54 -4.82
N THR A 6 27.63 -21.61 -4.42
CA THR A 6 27.61 -22.90 -5.12
C THR A 6 26.31 -23.64 -4.81
N ASP A 7 25.94 -24.59 -5.66
CA ASP A 7 24.72 -25.36 -5.46
C ASP A 7 24.79 -26.23 -4.19
N ALA A 8 25.98 -26.71 -3.82
CA ALA A 8 26.20 -27.39 -2.53
C ALA A 8 25.91 -26.48 -1.32
N GLN A 9 26.34 -25.21 -1.36
CA GLN A 9 26.03 -24.25 -0.30
C GLN A 9 24.54 -23.90 -0.23
N VAL A 10 23.84 -23.94 -1.37
CA VAL A 10 22.39 -23.77 -1.40
C VAL A 10 21.67 -24.93 -0.71
N VAL A 11 22.12 -26.17 -0.93
CA VAL A 11 21.57 -27.36 -0.24
C VAL A 11 21.81 -27.25 1.27
N GLU A 12 23.05 -26.98 1.69
CA GLU A 12 23.42 -26.83 3.11
C GLU A 12 22.59 -25.74 3.81
N LEU A 13 22.34 -24.62 3.12
CA LEU A 13 21.50 -23.53 3.61
C LEU A 13 20.04 -23.98 3.78
N ARG A 14 19.48 -24.73 2.82
CA ARG A 14 18.12 -25.27 2.89
C ARG A 14 17.96 -26.28 4.02
N GLU A 15 18.93 -27.18 4.18
CA GLU A 15 18.96 -28.16 5.27
C GLU A 15 19.06 -27.49 6.65
N SER A 16 19.96 -26.52 6.80
CA SER A 16 20.11 -25.76 8.05
C SER A 16 18.84 -25.00 8.40
N TYR A 17 18.16 -24.42 7.40
CA TYR A 17 16.87 -23.77 7.61
C TYR A 17 15.77 -24.77 8.00
N ALA A 18 15.72 -25.93 7.34
CA ALA A 18 14.78 -27.01 7.68
C ALA A 18 15.00 -27.54 9.10
N ALA A 19 16.25 -27.54 9.58
CA ALA A 19 16.61 -27.86 10.97
C ALA A 19 16.26 -26.75 11.98
N GLY A 20 15.72 -25.61 11.54
CA GLY A 20 15.23 -24.54 12.40
C GLY A 20 16.19 -23.35 12.59
N ALA A 21 17.29 -23.28 11.83
CA ALA A 21 18.19 -22.12 11.89
C ALA A 21 17.48 -20.82 11.45
N ARG A 22 17.83 -19.69 12.08
CA ARG A 22 17.25 -18.39 11.72
C ARG A 22 17.90 -17.85 10.45
N GLN A 23 17.11 -17.19 9.61
CA GLN A 23 17.59 -16.63 8.33
C GLN A 23 18.69 -15.58 8.50
N VAL A 24 18.68 -14.84 9.62
CA VAL A 24 19.71 -13.84 9.94
C VAL A 24 21.07 -14.48 10.20
N ASP A 25 21.10 -15.62 10.89
CA ASP A 25 22.33 -16.35 11.20
C ASP A 25 22.88 -17.03 9.94
N LEU A 26 21.99 -17.58 9.11
CA LEU A 26 22.36 -18.13 7.80
C LEU A 26 22.90 -17.03 6.85
N ALA A 27 22.28 -15.86 6.82
CA ALA A 27 22.74 -14.72 6.03
C ALA A 27 24.18 -14.33 6.40
N ALA A 28 24.47 -14.22 7.71
CA ALA A 28 25.81 -13.93 8.20
C ALA A 28 26.82 -15.05 7.85
N ARG A 29 26.45 -16.31 8.07
CA ARG A 29 27.30 -17.48 7.81
C ARG A 29 27.70 -17.60 6.33
N PHE A 30 26.76 -17.35 5.41
CA PHE A 30 26.98 -17.48 3.97
C PHE A 30 27.37 -16.15 3.29
N GLY A 31 27.48 -15.06 4.05
CA GLY A 31 27.85 -13.74 3.51
C GLY A 31 26.83 -13.17 2.51
N ILE A 32 25.55 -13.51 2.66
CA ILE A 32 24.47 -13.06 1.77
C ILE A 32 23.41 -12.27 2.53
N SER A 33 22.53 -11.58 1.81
CA SER A 33 21.41 -10.88 2.44
C SER A 33 20.34 -11.85 2.94
N GLN A 34 19.63 -11.48 4.01
CA GLN A 34 18.47 -12.24 4.51
C GLN A 34 17.40 -12.44 3.42
N THR A 35 17.18 -11.44 2.57
CA THR A 35 16.26 -11.54 1.43
C THR A 35 16.68 -12.62 0.44
N ALA A 36 17.99 -12.78 0.19
CA ALA A 36 18.52 -13.85 -0.63
C ALA A 36 18.29 -15.23 0.01
N VAL A 37 18.54 -15.36 1.32
CA VAL A 37 18.22 -16.59 2.08
C VAL A 37 16.74 -16.95 1.90
N SER A 38 15.83 -15.98 2.07
CA SER A 38 14.39 -16.20 1.89
C SER A 38 14.02 -16.70 0.49
N ALA A 39 14.61 -16.11 -0.56
CA ALA A 39 14.36 -16.51 -1.94
C ALA A 39 14.91 -17.92 -2.26
N ILE A 40 16.05 -18.28 -1.68
CA ILE A 40 16.67 -19.61 -1.82
C ILE A 40 15.83 -20.67 -1.11
N VAL A 41 15.46 -20.44 0.15
CA VAL A 41 14.65 -21.36 0.97
C VAL A 41 13.26 -21.58 0.38
N SER A 42 12.64 -20.53 -0.16
CA SER A 42 11.32 -20.63 -0.80
C SER A 42 11.37 -21.20 -2.22
N GLY A 43 12.54 -21.61 -2.71
CA GLY A 43 12.71 -22.14 -4.08
C GLY A 43 12.48 -21.13 -5.21
N ARG A 44 12.33 -19.82 -4.92
CA ARG A 44 12.13 -18.77 -5.94
C ARG A 44 13.39 -18.54 -6.78
N THR A 45 14.54 -18.82 -6.19
CA THR A 45 15.85 -18.74 -6.83
C THR A 45 16.62 -20.03 -6.57
N ARG A 46 17.47 -20.44 -7.51
CA ARG A 46 18.27 -21.68 -7.41
C ARG A 46 17.39 -22.92 -7.17
N ALA A 47 16.29 -23.04 -7.90
CA ALA A 47 15.40 -24.20 -7.83
C ALA A 47 16.11 -25.51 -8.24
N ALA A 48 17.02 -25.42 -9.23
CA ALA A 48 17.80 -26.54 -9.73
C ALA A 48 18.83 -27.11 -8.73
N ALA A 49 19.16 -26.39 -7.66
CA ALA A 49 20.17 -26.81 -6.68
C ALA A 49 19.70 -27.93 -5.74
N GLY A 50 18.42 -28.34 -5.76
CA GLY A 50 17.90 -29.43 -4.92
C GLY A 50 17.75 -29.10 -3.43
N GLY A 51 17.41 -30.09 -2.60
CA GLY A 51 17.20 -29.92 -1.15
C GLY A 51 15.79 -29.48 -0.73
N PRO A 52 15.49 -29.46 0.58
CA PRO A 52 14.15 -29.20 1.11
C PRO A 52 13.75 -27.75 0.85
N VAL A 53 12.82 -27.55 -0.08
CA VAL A 53 12.18 -26.25 -0.29
C VAL A 53 10.97 -26.15 0.61
N LYS A 54 10.74 -24.98 1.19
CA LYS A 54 9.48 -24.70 1.85
C LYS A 54 8.40 -24.70 0.76
N GLU A 55 7.58 -25.75 0.70
CA GLU A 55 6.38 -25.75 -0.13
C GLU A 55 5.55 -24.53 0.28
N SER A 56 5.62 -23.51 -0.55
CA SER A 56 4.63 -22.46 -0.51
C SER A 56 3.41 -23.11 -1.14
N ALA A 57 2.44 -23.52 -0.30
CA ALA A 57 1.13 -23.92 -0.77
C ALA A 57 0.75 -22.98 -1.92
N PRO A 58 0.40 -23.49 -3.12
CA PRO A 58 0.14 -22.65 -4.26
C PRO A 58 -0.87 -21.63 -3.78
N ARG A 59 -0.44 -20.36 -3.73
CA ARG A 59 -1.27 -19.28 -3.25
C ARG A 59 -2.47 -19.34 -4.17
N ALA A 60 -3.56 -19.94 -3.68
CA ALA A 60 -4.70 -20.31 -4.49
C ALA A 60 -4.94 -19.10 -5.37
N ARG A 61 -4.73 -19.28 -6.68
CA ARG A 61 -5.03 -18.25 -7.66
C ARG A 61 -6.47 -17.92 -7.32
N ARG A 62 -6.67 -16.82 -6.58
CA ARG A 62 -7.98 -16.33 -6.21
C ARG A 62 -8.58 -16.09 -7.57
N ALA A 63 -9.42 -17.04 -7.96
CA ALA A 63 -10.20 -16.96 -9.16
C ALA A 63 -10.80 -15.57 -9.10
N ARG A 64 -10.49 -14.79 -10.14
CA ARG A 64 -11.25 -13.59 -10.46
C ARG A 64 -12.63 -14.12 -10.85
N SER A 65 -13.43 -14.49 -9.87
CA SER A 65 -14.82 -14.86 -10.02
C SER A 65 -15.58 -13.57 -10.12
N SER A 66 -15.69 -13.08 -11.35
CA SER A 66 -16.71 -12.14 -11.77
C SER A 66 -18.06 -12.83 -11.61
N ALA A 67 -18.69 -12.70 -10.44
CA ALA A 67 -20.12 -12.92 -10.24
C ALA A 67 -20.56 -12.27 -8.91
N PRO A 68 -21.55 -11.37 -8.91
CA PRO A 68 -22.16 -10.88 -7.68
C PRO A 68 -23.08 -11.99 -7.13
N GLY A 69 -22.64 -12.67 -6.07
CA GLY A 69 -23.53 -13.52 -5.26
C GLY A 69 -24.32 -12.66 -4.28
N PRO A 70 -25.57 -13.04 -3.95
CA PRO A 70 -26.43 -12.25 -3.05
C PRO A 70 -25.89 -12.31 -1.62
N ASP A 71 -25.88 -11.15 -0.96
CA ASP A 71 -25.41 -10.97 0.41
C ASP A 71 -26.21 -11.82 1.42
N PRO A 72 -25.57 -12.68 2.24
CA PRO A 72 -26.16 -13.07 3.50
C PRO A 72 -25.90 -11.94 4.51
N ALA A 73 -26.99 -11.37 5.01
CA ALA A 73 -26.99 -10.33 6.01
C ALA A 73 -26.18 -10.70 7.27
N GLY A 74 -25.54 -9.68 7.86
CA GLY A 74 -25.47 -9.52 9.31
C GLY A 74 -24.25 -10.10 10.03
N ALA A 75 -23.53 -9.21 10.73
CA ALA A 75 -22.63 -9.48 11.85
C ALA A 75 -21.24 -10.08 11.56
N SER A 76 -20.26 -9.21 11.22
CA SER A 76 -18.90 -9.18 11.84
C SER A 76 -17.77 -8.51 11.02
N SER A 77 -18.03 -7.71 9.98
CA SER A 77 -16.91 -7.04 9.25
C SER A 77 -17.15 -5.59 8.83
N ARG A 78 -17.82 -4.81 9.69
CA ARG A 78 -17.89 -3.33 9.54
C ARG A 78 -16.59 -2.60 9.93
N ARG A 79 -15.57 -3.30 10.45
CA ARG A 79 -14.34 -2.68 10.99
C ARG A 79 -13.14 -2.54 10.04
N THR A 80 -13.20 -3.02 8.80
CA THR A 80 -11.97 -3.14 7.99
C THR A 80 -12.04 -2.60 6.55
N ARG A 81 -12.86 -1.57 6.30
CA ARG A 81 -12.58 -0.66 5.17
C ARG A 81 -12.46 0.76 5.69
N LEU A 82 -11.26 1.31 5.56
CA LEU A 82 -11.01 2.73 5.65
C LEU A 82 -11.57 3.34 4.35
N THR A 83 -12.80 3.82 4.39
CA THR A 83 -13.46 4.47 3.24
C THR A 83 -12.90 5.89 3.06
N PRO A 84 -12.95 6.46 1.84
CA PRO A 84 -12.52 7.84 1.58
C PRO A 84 -13.18 8.84 2.54
N ALA A 85 -14.51 8.78 2.68
CA ALA A 85 -15.26 9.61 3.62
C ALA A 85 -14.76 9.51 5.09
N ARG A 86 -14.29 8.33 5.52
CA ARG A 86 -13.73 8.13 6.86
C ARG A 86 -12.33 8.73 7.00
N VAL A 87 -11.54 8.69 5.93
CA VAL A 87 -10.24 9.38 5.87
C VAL A 87 -10.44 10.89 5.98
N ASP A 88 -11.44 11.44 5.28
CA ASP A 88 -11.76 12.87 5.33
C ASP A 88 -12.28 13.28 6.72
N ALA A 89 -13.14 12.47 7.36
CA ALA A 89 -13.57 12.71 8.73
C ALA A 89 -12.39 12.74 9.72
N ILE A 90 -11.44 11.79 9.60
CA ILE A 90 -10.22 11.75 10.41
C ILE A 90 -9.37 13.00 10.18
N ARG A 91 -9.23 13.45 8.93
CA ARG A 91 -8.45 14.65 8.58
C ARG A 91 -9.08 15.91 9.13
N ALA A 92 -10.39 16.09 8.96
CA ALA A 92 -11.14 17.25 9.42
C ALA A 92 -11.04 17.42 10.94
N ARG A 93 -11.20 16.33 11.71
CA ARG A 93 -11.11 16.38 13.19
C ARG A 93 -9.74 16.79 13.70
N VAL A 94 -8.68 16.19 13.16
CA VAL A 94 -7.32 16.57 13.56
C VAL A 94 -6.96 17.98 13.07
N ALA A 95 -7.46 18.42 11.91
CA ALA A 95 -7.30 19.79 11.43
C ALA A 95 -8.04 20.81 12.32
N ALA A 96 -9.17 20.43 12.91
CA ALA A 96 -9.89 21.19 13.93
C ALA A 96 -9.17 21.25 15.29
N GLY A 97 -8.01 20.60 15.42
CA GLY A 97 -7.18 20.62 16.62
C GLY A 97 -7.47 19.49 17.62
N GLU A 98 -8.33 18.53 17.28
CA GLU A 98 -8.55 17.37 18.15
C GLU A 98 -7.26 16.54 18.31
N PRO A 99 -6.94 16.10 19.55
CA PRO A 99 -5.78 15.25 19.76
C PRO A 99 -5.97 13.92 19.03
N ARG A 100 -4.93 13.50 18.29
CA ARG A 100 -4.97 12.31 17.41
C ARG A 100 -5.39 11.02 18.12
N ALA A 101 -5.17 10.93 19.43
CA ALA A 101 -5.64 9.83 20.27
C ALA A 101 -7.18 9.81 20.39
N ALA A 102 -7.80 10.96 20.67
CA ALA A 102 -9.25 11.09 20.74
C ALA A 102 -9.91 10.79 19.38
N VAL A 103 -9.31 11.28 18.29
CA VAL A 103 -9.78 10.98 16.93
C VAL A 103 -9.70 9.47 16.64
N ALA A 104 -8.63 8.80 17.08
CA ALA A 104 -8.45 7.38 16.89
C ALA A 104 -9.53 6.56 17.63
N GLU A 105 -9.85 6.93 18.87
CA GLU A 105 -10.90 6.30 19.67
C GLU A 105 -12.29 6.53 19.07
N ALA A 106 -12.62 7.78 18.74
CA ALA A 106 -13.91 8.14 18.15
C ALA A 106 -14.15 7.42 16.81
N GLU A 107 -13.09 7.24 16.04
CA GLU A 107 -13.13 6.56 14.75
C GLU A 107 -12.87 5.06 14.86
N GLY A 108 -12.62 4.51 16.06
CA GLY A 108 -12.34 3.07 16.24
C GLY A 108 -11.16 2.56 15.38
N VAL A 109 -10.15 3.40 15.17
CA VAL A 109 -8.92 3.09 14.43
C VAL A 109 -7.70 3.21 15.34
N SER A 110 -6.59 2.59 14.95
CA SER A 110 -5.35 2.79 15.71
C SER A 110 -4.80 4.21 15.51
N ILE A 111 -4.12 4.76 16.53
CA ILE A 111 -3.38 6.02 16.42
C ILE A 111 -2.33 5.98 15.28
N HIS A 112 -1.76 4.81 15.01
CA HIS A 112 -0.86 4.57 13.88
C HIS A 112 -1.56 4.70 12.52
N THR A 113 -2.86 4.38 12.44
CA THR A 113 -3.70 4.61 11.27
C THR A 113 -3.90 6.11 11.04
N VAL A 114 -4.22 6.87 12.08
CA VAL A 114 -4.31 8.33 12.00
C VAL A 114 -2.98 8.95 11.55
N HIS A 115 -1.86 8.52 12.13
CA HIS A 115 -0.53 8.99 11.72
C HIS A 115 -0.20 8.64 10.26
N SER A 116 -0.56 7.44 9.79
CA SER A 116 -0.36 7.03 8.39
C SER A 116 -1.22 7.81 7.41
N ILE A 117 -2.44 8.17 7.81
CA ILE A 117 -3.37 9.00 7.02
C ILE A 117 -2.81 10.41 6.89
N MET A 118 -2.34 10.99 8.01
CA MET A 118 -1.77 12.33 8.02
C MET A 118 -0.42 12.42 7.32
N SER A 119 0.40 11.37 7.40
CA SER A 119 1.65 11.31 6.65
C SER A 119 1.46 10.92 5.18
N GLY A 120 0.22 10.76 4.69
CA GLY A 120 -0.07 10.38 3.30
C GLY A 120 0.30 8.95 2.89
N ARG A 121 0.70 8.07 3.81
CA ARG A 121 1.18 6.70 3.51
C ARG A 121 0.05 5.68 3.33
N ARG A 122 -1.16 5.98 3.80
CA ARG A 122 -2.36 5.14 3.63
C ARG A 122 -3.54 5.98 3.15
N SER A 123 -3.43 6.60 1.98
CA SER A 123 -4.63 6.87 1.18
C SER A 123 -5.01 5.56 0.49
N GLY A 124 -6.22 5.08 0.75
CA GLY A 124 -6.75 3.90 0.07
C GLY A 124 -6.79 4.15 -1.43
N SER A 125 -6.11 3.31 -2.20
CA SER A 125 -6.38 3.03 -3.61
C SER A 125 -6.66 4.24 -4.54
N ALA A 126 -5.73 5.19 -4.60
CA ALA A 126 -5.32 5.84 -5.85
C ALA A 126 -3.88 6.26 -5.65
N GLY A 127 -3.00 5.89 -6.58
CA GLY A 127 -1.55 6.07 -6.41
C GLY A 127 -1.15 7.49 -6.03
N SER A 128 0.02 7.60 -5.40
CA SER A 128 0.83 8.82 -5.30
C SER A 128 0.58 9.74 -6.52
N GLY A 129 -0.31 10.73 -6.38
CA GLY A 129 -0.65 11.65 -7.48
C GLY A 129 -2.11 12.07 -7.69
N SER A 130 -3.08 11.64 -6.86
CA SER A 130 -4.47 12.12 -7.01
C SER A 130 -4.81 13.19 -5.95
N LEU A 131 -5.25 14.36 -6.41
CA LEU A 131 -5.73 15.45 -5.57
C LEU A 131 -6.97 15.00 -4.79
N THR A 132 -7.07 15.42 -3.53
CA THR A 132 -8.28 15.20 -2.72
C THR A 132 -9.46 16.03 -3.24
N ASP A 133 -10.69 15.61 -2.96
CA ASP A 133 -11.89 16.39 -3.32
C ASP A 133 -11.85 17.82 -2.79
N ALA A 134 -11.34 18.02 -1.57
CA ALA A 134 -11.14 19.35 -1.00
C ALA A 134 -10.16 20.20 -1.84
N GLN A 135 -9.05 19.62 -2.28
CA GLN A 135 -8.08 20.31 -3.15
C GLN A 135 -8.66 20.56 -4.55
N VAL A 136 -9.52 19.68 -5.07
CA VAL A 136 -10.24 19.89 -6.33
C VAL A 136 -11.22 21.05 -6.21
N THR A 137 -11.96 21.13 -5.09
CA THR A 137 -12.85 22.28 -4.81
C THR A 137 -12.06 23.58 -4.67
N GLU A 138 -10.94 23.57 -3.94
CA GLU A 138 -10.07 24.75 -3.79
C GLU A 138 -9.49 25.19 -5.15
N LEU A 139 -9.04 24.24 -5.97
CA LEU A 139 -8.53 24.50 -7.31
C LEU A 139 -9.60 25.11 -8.23
N ARG A 140 -10.84 24.61 -8.18
CA ARG A 140 -11.96 25.15 -8.95
C ARG A 140 -12.33 26.56 -8.48
N ALA A 141 -12.43 26.78 -7.17
CA ALA A 141 -12.71 28.10 -6.61
C ALA A 141 -11.64 29.13 -6.99
N ALA A 142 -10.36 28.74 -6.99
CA ALA A 142 -9.27 29.61 -7.41
C ALA A 142 -9.29 29.91 -8.93
N ALA A 143 -9.69 28.95 -9.76
CA ALA A 143 -9.88 29.17 -11.20
C ALA A 143 -11.05 30.14 -11.48
N GLU A 144 -12.17 30.00 -10.77
CA GLU A 144 -13.31 30.93 -10.85
C GLU A 144 -12.93 32.35 -10.38
N ALA A 145 -12.02 32.47 -9.42
CA ALA A 145 -11.45 33.74 -8.98
C ALA A 145 -10.44 34.35 -9.98
N GLY A 146 -10.20 33.70 -11.13
CA GLY A 146 -9.35 34.20 -12.21
C GLY A 146 -7.88 33.76 -12.13
N ALA A 147 -7.51 32.82 -11.25
CA ALA A 147 -6.14 32.32 -11.18
C ALA A 147 -5.76 31.56 -12.46
N GLY A 148 -4.54 31.80 -12.96
CA GLY A 148 -4.04 31.13 -14.16
C GLY A 148 -3.75 29.65 -13.90
N GLN A 149 -3.98 28.78 -14.90
CA GLN A 149 -3.75 27.34 -14.77
C GLN A 149 -2.29 26.97 -14.41
N ALA A 150 -1.31 27.77 -14.87
CA ALA A 150 0.10 27.58 -14.52
C ALA A 150 0.39 27.91 -13.05
N GLU A 151 -0.27 28.93 -12.51
CA GLU A 151 -0.18 29.29 -11.09
C GLU A 151 -0.79 28.21 -10.21
N LEU A 152 -1.96 27.69 -10.60
CA LEU A 152 -2.62 26.58 -9.92
C LEU A 152 -1.75 25.31 -9.97
N ALA A 153 -1.10 25.01 -11.10
CA ALA A 153 -0.20 23.88 -11.23
C ALA A 153 0.95 23.93 -10.22
N VAL A 154 1.60 25.08 -10.08
CA VAL A 154 2.67 25.30 -9.09
C VAL A 154 2.13 25.20 -7.67
N ARG A 155 1.01 25.87 -7.37
CA ARG A 155 0.39 25.89 -6.03
C ARG A 155 0.01 24.50 -5.53
N PHE A 156 -0.51 23.65 -6.41
CA PHE A 156 -0.98 22.30 -6.06
C PHE A 156 0.04 21.21 -6.37
N GLY A 157 1.22 21.56 -6.90
CA GLY A 157 2.29 20.60 -7.23
C GLY A 157 1.90 19.58 -8.31
N ILE A 158 1.03 19.97 -9.24
CA ILE A 158 0.54 19.13 -10.34
C ILE A 158 0.86 19.74 -11.70
N SER A 159 0.73 18.96 -12.77
CA SER A 159 0.94 19.49 -14.13
C SER A 159 -0.20 20.41 -14.56
N GLN A 160 0.11 21.40 -15.39
CA GLN A 160 -0.91 22.27 -16.01
C GLN A 160 -1.97 21.47 -16.79
N GLN A 161 -1.57 20.36 -17.42
CA GLN A 161 -2.50 19.44 -18.10
C GLN A 161 -3.46 18.75 -17.12
N ALA A 162 -3.00 18.40 -15.91
CA ALA A 162 -3.86 17.86 -14.87
C ALA A 162 -4.87 18.91 -14.37
N VAL A 163 -4.44 20.17 -14.20
CA VAL A 163 -5.35 21.30 -13.87
C VAL A 163 -6.43 21.43 -14.94
N SER A 164 -6.03 21.46 -16.22
CA SER A 164 -6.96 21.54 -17.36
C SER A 164 -7.96 20.39 -17.39
N ALA A 165 -7.50 19.15 -17.16
CA ALA A 165 -8.36 17.98 -17.11
C ALA A 165 -9.36 18.01 -15.96
N ILE A 166 -8.98 18.56 -14.79
CA ILE A 166 -9.86 18.70 -13.63
C ILE A 166 -10.94 19.77 -13.85
N LEU A 167 -10.54 20.91 -14.43
CA LEU A 167 -11.47 22.01 -14.76
C LEU A 167 -12.46 21.59 -15.86
N ARG A 168 -12.03 20.76 -16.81
CA ARG A 168 -12.89 20.19 -17.87
C ARG A 168 -13.73 18.99 -17.40
N GLY A 169 -13.63 18.59 -16.13
CA GLY A 169 -14.35 17.43 -15.58
C GLY A 169 -13.86 16.07 -16.10
N LEU A 170 -12.73 16.01 -16.80
CA LEU A 170 -12.17 14.79 -17.41
C LEU A 170 -11.33 13.94 -16.42
N SER A 171 -10.92 14.51 -15.29
CA SER A 171 -10.07 13.84 -14.29
C SER A 171 -10.66 13.79 -12.88
N HIS A 172 -11.98 13.72 -12.77
CA HIS A 172 -12.62 13.10 -11.62
C HIS A 172 -13.37 11.89 -12.15
N ARG A 173 -12.80 10.70 -11.95
CA ARG A 173 -13.45 9.44 -12.34
C ARG A 173 -14.58 9.23 -11.34
N ASP A 174 -15.73 9.83 -11.66
CA ASP A 174 -17.02 9.53 -11.05
C ASP A 174 -17.16 8.00 -11.03
N GLY A 175 -17.09 7.45 -9.83
CA GLY A 175 -17.43 6.06 -9.58
C GLY A 175 -18.95 5.88 -9.66
N GLN A 176 -19.50 5.95 -10.86
CA GLN A 176 -20.86 5.52 -11.14
C GLN A 176 -20.82 4.26 -12.01
N TYR A 177 -21.61 3.28 -11.58
CA TYR A 177 -21.79 1.96 -12.16
C TYR A 177 -22.18 1.98 -13.64
#